data_AF-A0A1Y5DRL8-F1
#
_entry.id   AF-A0A1Y5DRL8-F1
#
_cell.length_a   1.000
_cell.length_b   1.000
_cell.length_c   1.000
_cell.angle_alpha   90.00
_cell.angle_beta   90.00
_cell.angle_gamma   90.00
#
_symmetry.space_group_name_H-M   'P 1'
#
loop_
_entity.id
_entity.type
_entity.pdbx_description
1 polymer ?
#
loop_
_entity_poly.entity_id
_entity_poly.type
_entity_poly.pdbx_seq_one_letter_code
_entity_poly.pdbx_strand_id
1 'polypeptide(L)'
;MKISEQLLNKILGIKEARNIKISIDDTILTCTYLHLDSGHLSKNTATINVYELAYKCKFWAHKKKNISIKSFISGHVSIADISGVDILDKRFVANSEVEVIIEACEWIIAQE
;
A
#
# COMPACT_ATOMS: atom_id res chain seq x y z
N MET A 1 9.98 -5.63 -0.11
CA MET A 1 8.75 -4.85 0.06
C MET A 1 8.41 -4.63 1.54
N LYS A 2 8.36 -3.37 1.99
CA LYS A 2 7.95 -2.97 3.35
C LYS A 2 6.58 -2.29 3.26
N ILE A 3 5.61 -2.74 4.05
CA ILE A 3 4.25 -2.18 4.09
C ILE A 3 3.97 -1.68 5.51
N SER A 4 3.60 -0.42 5.63
CA SER A 4 3.23 0.20 6.90
C SER A 4 1.80 -0.12 7.30
N GLU A 5 1.56 -0.10 8.61
CA GLU A 5 0.21 -0.20 9.18
C GLU A 5 -0.70 0.92 8.67
N GLN A 6 -0.14 2.13 8.47
CA GLN A 6 -0.88 3.28 7.96
C GLN A 6 -1.38 3.06 6.53
N LEU A 7 -0.55 2.47 5.65
CA LEU A 7 -0.98 2.10 4.30
C LEU A 7 -2.12 1.08 4.35
N LEU A 8 -1.96 0.01 5.13
CA LEU A 8 -3.02 -1.01 5.25
C LEU A 8 -4.32 -0.45 5.81
N ASN A 9 -4.26 0.41 6.81
CA ASN A 9 -5.45 1.05 7.38
C ASN A 9 -6.18 1.91 6.33
N LYS A 10 -5.44 2.70 5.54
CA LYS A 10 -6.01 3.55 4.47
C LYS A 10 -6.61 2.74 3.33
N ILE A 11 -5.95 1.65 2.94
CA ILE A 11 -6.30 0.89 1.73
C ILE A 11 -7.32 -0.22 2.01
N LEU A 12 -7.18 -0.93 3.14
CA LEU A 12 -8.08 -2.02 3.54
C LEU A 12 -9.20 -1.54 4.48
N GLY A 13 -9.17 -0.27 4.90
CA GLY A 13 -10.18 0.29 5.80
C GLY A 13 -10.13 -0.28 7.21
N ILE A 14 -8.98 -0.84 7.61
CA ILE A 14 -8.76 -1.37 8.95
C ILE A 14 -8.73 -0.19 9.93
N LYS A 15 -9.73 -0.11 10.81
CA LYS A 15 -9.83 0.90 11.86
C LYS A 15 -9.46 0.27 13.21
N GLU A 16 -8.87 1.07 14.08
CA GLU A 16 -8.66 0.72 15.51
C GLU A 16 -7.92 -0.62 15.73
N ALA A 17 -7.07 -1.00 14.77
CA ALA A 17 -6.27 -2.21 14.86
C ALA A 17 -5.04 -2.01 15.74
N ARG A 18 -4.71 -3.06 16.50
CA ARG A 18 -3.48 -3.17 17.29
C ARG A 18 -2.74 -4.45 16.95
N ASN A 19 -1.43 -4.47 17.21
CA ASN A 19 -0.57 -5.63 17.00
C ASN A 19 -0.69 -6.21 15.58
N ILE A 20 -0.62 -5.34 14.57
CA ILE A 20 -0.72 -5.74 13.18
C ILE A 20 0.49 -6.61 12.83
N LYS A 21 0.23 -7.77 12.24
CA LYS A 21 1.22 -8.69 11.69
C LYS A 21 0.93 -8.90 10.23
N ILE A 22 1.95 -8.73 9.40
CA ILE A 22 1.86 -8.87 7.95
C ILE A 22 2.72 -10.05 7.55
N SER A 23 2.16 -10.96 6.76
CA SER A 23 2.89 -12.01 6.07
C SER A 23 2.48 -12.03 4.61
N ILE A 24 3.44 -12.33 3.74
CA ILE A 24 3.19 -12.47 2.30
C ILE A 24 3.65 -13.86 1.92
N ASP A 25 2.74 -14.62 1.33
CA ASP A 25 3.00 -15.95 0.77
C ASP A 25 2.53 -15.94 -0.69
N ASP A 26 3.44 -16.26 -1.61
CA ASP A 26 3.31 -16.04 -3.05
C ASP A 26 2.80 -14.62 -3.40
N THR A 27 1.52 -14.52 -3.78
CA THR A 27 0.86 -13.27 -4.18
C THR A 27 -0.18 -12.81 -3.17
N ILE A 28 -0.29 -13.48 -2.02
CA ILE A 28 -1.30 -13.22 -1.01
C ILE A 28 -0.66 -12.55 0.20
N LEU A 29 -1.10 -11.33 0.49
CA LEU A 29 -0.81 -10.64 1.73
C LEU A 29 -1.88 -11.00 2.75
N THR A 30 -1.44 -11.49 3.90
CA THR A 30 -2.27 -11.72 5.09
C THR A 30 -1.90 -10.70 6.16
N CYS A 31 -2.91 -9.96 6.62
CA CYS A 31 -2.82 -9.00 7.71
C CYS A 31 -3.65 -9.52 8.89
N THR A 32 -2.98 -9.89 9.98
CA THR A 32 -3.63 -10.29 11.22
C THR A 32 -3.51 -9.18 12.25
N TYR A 33 -4.61 -8.82 12.89
CA TYR A 33 -4.65 -7.73 13.86
C TYR A 33 -5.66 -7.99 14.97
N LEU A 34 -5.49 -7.28 16.08
CA LEU A 34 -6.46 -7.24 17.16
C LEU A 34 -7.36 -6.03 16.98
N HIS A 35 -8.68 -6.23 17.03
CA HIS A 35 -9.68 -5.18 16.95
C HIS A 35 -10.40 -5.08 18.30
N LEU A 36 -10.57 -3.87 18.80
CA LEU A 36 -11.39 -3.63 19.98
C LEU A 36 -12.81 -3.34 19.52
N ASP A 37 -13.73 -4.27 19.75
CA ASP A 37 -15.15 -4.06 19.49
C ASP A 37 -15.90 -4.07 20.81
N SER A 38 -16.56 -2.95 21.13
CA SER A 38 -17.45 -2.83 22.29
C SER A 38 -16.81 -3.27 23.63
N GLY A 39 -15.50 -3.04 23.78
CA GLY A 39 -14.73 -3.42 24.98
C GLY A 39 -14.12 -4.83 24.96
N HIS A 40 -14.39 -5.63 23.92
CA HIS A 40 -13.80 -6.96 23.73
C HIS A 40 -12.72 -6.95 22.64
N LEU A 41 -11.59 -7.59 22.91
CA LEU A 41 -10.48 -7.71 21.96
C LEU A 41 -10.66 -8.98 21.13
N SER A 42 -10.90 -8.83 19.83
CA SER A 42 -11.03 -9.93 18.88
C SER A 42 -9.86 -9.98 17.91
N LYS A 43 -9.45 -11.19 17.50
CA LYS A 43 -8.41 -11.39 16.49
C LYS A 43 -9.06 -11.48 15.11
N ASN A 44 -8.73 -10.53 14.24
CA ASN A 44 -9.20 -10.48 12.86
C ASN A 44 -8.06 -10.78 11.90
N THR A 45 -8.43 -11.29 10.73
CA THR A 45 -7.49 -11.55 9.63
C THR A 45 -8.11 -11.06 8.32
N ALA A 46 -7.38 -10.20 7.62
CA ALA A 46 -7.71 -9.74 6.29
C ALA A 46 -6.68 -10.29 5.30
N THR A 47 -7.14 -10.76 4.15
CA THR A 47 -6.29 -11.27 3.07
C THR A 47 -6.54 -10.47 1.80
N ILE A 48 -5.49 -10.16 1.06
CA ILE A 48 -5.59 -9.47 -0.22
C ILE A 48 -4.49 -9.94 -1.16
N ASN A 49 -4.80 -10.04 -2.45
CA ASN A 49 -3.78 -10.24 -3.46
C ASN A 49 -2.90 -8.98 -3.59
N VAL A 50 -1.58 -9.12 -3.62
CA VAL A 50 -0.65 -7.97 -3.65
C VAL A 50 -0.81 -7.09 -4.90
N TYR A 51 -1.25 -7.64 -6.02
CA TYR A 51 -1.59 -6.86 -7.22
C TYR A 51 -2.89 -6.06 -7.03
N GLU A 52 -3.89 -6.65 -6.35
CA GLU A 52 -5.11 -5.92 -5.97
C GLU A 52 -4.77 -4.80 -4.98
N LEU A 53 -3.88 -5.06 -4.01
CA LEU A 53 -3.40 -4.04 -3.09
C LEU A 53 -2.73 -2.88 -3.85
N ALA A 54 -1.81 -3.19 -4.77
CA ALA A 54 -1.14 -2.17 -5.60
C ALA A 54 -2.14 -1.35 -6.43
N TYR A 55 -3.17 -1.99 -7.01
CA TYR A 55 -4.25 -1.28 -7.69
C TYR A 55 -5.00 -0.33 -6.74
N LYS A 56 -5.41 -0.80 -5.56
CA LYS A 56 -6.11 0.05 -4.58
C LYS A 56 -5.23 1.20 -4.09
N CYS A 57 -3.92 0.98 -3.99
CA CYS A 57 -2.93 2.02 -3.68
C CYS A 57 -2.93 3.14 -4.74
N LYS A 58 -2.83 2.80 -6.03
CA LYS A 58 -2.97 3.76 -7.14
C LYS A 58 -4.31 4.49 -7.09
N PHE A 59 -5.40 3.75 -6.90
CA PHE A 59 -6.74 4.32 -6.83
C PHE A 59 -6.89 5.31 -5.67
N TRP A 60 -6.37 4.97 -4.49
CA TRP A 60 -6.35 5.86 -3.33
C TRP A 60 -5.55 7.13 -3.61
N ALA A 61 -4.33 7.01 -4.13
CA ALA A 61 -3.47 8.16 -4.45
C ALA A 61 -4.16 9.11 -5.43
N HIS A 62 -4.78 8.57 -6.48
CA HIS A 62 -5.53 9.36 -7.43
C HIS A 62 -6.76 10.03 -6.79
N LYS A 63 -7.62 9.24 -6.14
CA LYS A 63 -8.93 9.71 -5.63
C LYS A 63 -8.83 10.61 -4.41
N LYS A 64 -7.77 10.51 -3.61
CA LYS A 64 -7.61 11.24 -2.35
C LYS A 64 -6.56 12.33 -2.40
N LYS A 65 -5.56 12.22 -3.27
CA LYS A 65 -4.43 13.16 -3.35
C LYS A 65 -4.27 13.81 -4.72
N ASN A 66 -5.06 13.42 -5.72
CA ASN A 66 -4.88 13.85 -7.11
C ASN A 66 -3.46 13.54 -7.63
N ILE A 67 -2.89 12.41 -7.20
CA ILE A 67 -1.57 11.93 -7.62
C ILE A 67 -1.78 10.74 -8.54
N SER A 68 -1.20 10.81 -9.74
CA SER A 68 -1.11 9.69 -10.68
C SER A 68 0.18 8.91 -10.43
N ILE A 69 0.08 7.58 -10.36
CA ILE A 69 1.23 6.67 -10.27
C ILE A 69 1.22 5.81 -11.53
N LYS A 70 2.19 6.03 -12.41
CA LYS A 70 2.37 5.26 -13.64
C LYS A 70 3.54 4.31 -13.44
N SER A 71 3.32 3.02 -13.61
CA SER A 71 4.37 2.01 -13.51
C SER A 71 4.63 1.33 -14.84
N PHE A 72 5.88 0.99 -15.10
CA PHE A 72 6.32 0.28 -16.29
C PHE A 72 7.62 -0.48 -16.01
N ILE A 73 7.93 -1.46 -16.85
CA ILE A 73 9.15 -2.26 -16.76
C ILE A 73 10.18 -1.67 -17.71
N SER A 74 11.42 -1.51 -17.24
CA SER A 74 12.57 -1.08 -18.05
C SER A 74 13.74 -2.02 -17.81
N GLY A 75 14.05 -2.87 -18.79
CA GLY A 75 15.03 -3.94 -18.63
C GLY A 75 14.61 -4.93 -17.54
N HIS A 76 15.39 -5.00 -16.46
CA HIS A 76 15.18 -5.92 -15.33
C HIS A 76 14.58 -5.26 -14.09
N VAL A 77 14.18 -3.98 -14.18
CA VAL A 77 13.62 -3.23 -13.06
C VAL A 77 12.23 -2.71 -13.39
N SER A 78 11.44 -2.50 -12.33
CA SER A 78 10.15 -1.83 -12.40
C SER A 78 10.30 -0.40 -11.91
N ILE A 79 9.71 0.53 -12.65
CA ILE A 79 9.77 1.96 -12.38
C ILE A 79 8.36 2.46 -12.08
N ALA A 80 8.22 3.35 -11.09
CA ALA A 80 7.00 4.13 -10.89
C ALA A 80 7.32 5.63 -10.98
N ASP A 81 6.68 6.30 -11.93
CA ASP A 81 6.66 7.76 -12.05
C ASP A 81 5.39 8.29 -11.37
N ILE A 82 5.57 9.24 -10.45
CA ILE A 82 4.46 9.91 -9.78
C ILE A 82 4.40 11.38 -10.17
N SER A 83 3.18 11.85 -10.43
CA SER A 83 2.90 13.24 -10.80
C SER A 83 1.61 13.70 -10.13
N GLY A 84 1.60 14.90 -9.57
CA GLY A 84 0.43 15.53 -8.97
C GLY A 84 0.56 17.05 -8.97
N VAL A 85 -0.46 17.75 -8.47
CA VAL A 85 -0.48 19.24 -8.44
C VAL A 85 0.76 19.81 -7.75
N ASP A 86 1.17 19.19 -6.63
CA ASP A 86 2.30 19.64 -5.81
C ASP A 86 3.53 18.73 -5.92
N ILE A 87 3.51 17.73 -6.82
CA ILE A 87 4.60 16.75 -6.98
C ILE A 87 5.04 16.73 -8.43
N LEU A 88 6.27 17.21 -8.66
CA LEU A 88 6.94 17.17 -9.95
C LEU A 88 7.77 15.89 -10.06
N ASP A 89 7.31 14.98 -10.93
CA ASP A 89 8.08 13.89 -11.55
C ASP A 89 9.05 13.15 -10.61
N LYS A 90 8.52 12.65 -9.48
CA LYS A 90 9.30 11.77 -8.60
C LYS A 90 9.26 10.34 -9.13
N ARG A 91 10.40 9.68 -9.10
CA ARG A 91 10.59 8.31 -9.61
C ARG A 91 11.01 7.35 -8.51
N PHE A 92 10.49 6.12 -8.58
CA PHE A 92 10.86 4.98 -7.74
C PHE A 92 11.30 3.82 -8.63
N VAL A 93 12.16 2.95 -8.11
CA VAL A 93 12.70 1.79 -8.82
C VAL A 93 12.74 0.60 -7.87
N ALA A 94 12.15 -0.53 -8.27
CA ALA A 94 12.17 -1.77 -7.51
C ALA A 94 12.24 -3.01 -8.43
N ASN A 95 12.29 -4.20 -7.84
CA ASN A 95 12.42 -5.46 -8.59
C ASN A 95 11.10 -5.94 -9.21
N SER A 96 9.96 -5.42 -8.75
CA SER A 96 8.65 -5.79 -9.28
C SER A 96 7.70 -4.59 -9.36
N GLU A 97 6.70 -4.68 -10.23
CA GLU A 97 5.71 -3.62 -10.41
C GLU A 97 4.94 -3.35 -9.11
N VAL A 98 4.55 -4.40 -8.40
CA VAL A 98 3.86 -4.31 -7.12
C VAL A 98 4.72 -3.57 -6.10
N GLU A 99 5.98 -3.97 -5.96
CA GLU A 99 6.89 -3.35 -4.98
C GLU A 99 7.08 -1.86 -5.26
N VAL A 100 7.32 -1.47 -6.51
CA VAL A 100 7.56 -0.05 -6.84
C VAL A 100 6.31 0.82 -6.64
N ILE A 101 5.11 0.26 -6.87
CA ILE A 101 3.85 0.96 -6.59
C ILE A 101 3.65 1.14 -5.08
N ILE A 102 3.90 0.08 -4.30
CA ILE A 102 3.76 0.12 -2.85
C ILE A 102 4.74 1.13 -2.25
N GLU A 103 6.00 1.13 -2.67
CA GLU A 103 7.00 2.12 -2.23
C GLU A 103 6.59 3.56 -2.56
N ALA A 104 6.07 3.79 -3.76
CA ALA A 104 5.55 5.10 -4.14
C ALA A 104 4.40 5.54 -3.21
N CYS A 105 3.48 4.63 -2.88
CA CYS A 105 2.38 4.93 -1.96
C CYS A 105 2.81 5.13 -0.50
N GLU A 106 3.78 4.36 0.00
CA GLU A 106 4.39 4.61 1.31
C GLU A 106 5.00 6.01 1.38
N TRP A 107 5.71 6.42 0.32
CA TRP A 107 6.27 7.76 0.25
C TRP A 107 5.19 8.85 0.27
N ILE A 108 4.08 8.68 -0.48
CA ILE A 108 2.95 9.62 -0.48
C ILE A 108 2.32 9.73 0.92
N ILE A 109 2.19 8.63 1.65
CA ILE A 109 1.66 8.64 3.03
C ILE A 109 2.62 9.38 3.97
N ALA A 110 3.92 9.20 3.81
CA ALA A 110 4.92 9.87 4.63
C ALA A 110 5.01 11.40 4.41
N GLN A 111 4.33 11.95 3.40
CA GLN A 111 4.21 13.40 3.19
C GLN A 111 2.97 14.00 3.89
N GLU A 112 2.14 13.20 4.56
CA GLU A 112 1.02 13.69 5.39
C GLU A 112 1.49 14.19 6.77
#